data_AF-A0A661X2S1-F1
#
_entry.id   AF-A0A661X2S1-F1
#
_cell.length_a   1.000
_cell.length_b   1.000
_cell.length_c   1.000
_cell.angle_alpha   90.00
_cell.angle_beta   90.00
_cell.angle_gamma   90.00
#
_symmetry.space_group_name_H-M   'P 1'
#
loop_
_entity.id
_entity.type
_entity.pdbx_description
1 polymer ?
#
loop_
_entity_poly.entity_id
_entity_poly.type
_entity_poly.pdbx_seq_one_letter_code
_entity_poly.pdbx_strand_id
1 'polypeptide(L)'
;AHLASLEWSVERLAEFLERFPNAVVDTAARMNHLMFQARDDWEKVLAFFVRYQDRILYASDFFIMPQNAKRAAHDLEAIWKRDWIFLSRTERMETDDFDGGFYGLGLNEEILRKIYFENAQRVFKLYSAEKVGMAHV
;
A
#
# COMPACT_ATOMS: atom_id res chain seq x y z
N ALA A 1 5.20 5.98 8.74
CA ALA A 1 5.76 5.64 7.42
C ALA A 1 6.37 4.25 7.43
N HIS A 2 6.56 3.63 6.26
CA HIS A 2 7.27 2.34 6.09
C HIS A 2 6.76 1.25 7.04
N LEU A 3 5.44 1.09 7.17
CA LEU A 3 4.81 0.16 8.11
C LEU A 3 5.35 0.25 9.55
N ALA A 4 5.73 1.45 9.99
CA ALA A 4 6.36 1.71 11.29
C ALA A 4 7.64 0.90 11.57
N SER A 5 8.33 0.45 10.52
CA SER A 5 9.47 -0.49 10.61
C SER A 5 9.11 -1.83 11.28
N LEU A 6 7.85 -2.24 11.12
CA LEU A 6 7.28 -3.51 11.59
C LEU A 6 6.85 -4.41 10.42
N GLU A 7 7.44 -4.22 9.24
CA GLU A 7 7.16 -4.96 8.01
C GLU A 7 7.32 -6.48 8.12
N TRP A 8 7.99 -6.96 9.16
CA TRP A 8 8.28 -8.36 9.40
C TRP A 8 7.12 -9.12 10.08
N SER A 9 6.10 -8.42 10.61
CA SER A 9 4.90 -9.05 11.17
C SER A 9 3.70 -8.10 11.15
N VAL A 10 2.66 -8.49 10.41
CA VAL A 10 1.37 -7.78 10.40
C VAL A 10 0.68 -7.81 11.77
N GLU A 11 0.97 -8.80 12.64
CA GLU A 11 0.47 -8.82 14.02
C GLU A 11 1.12 -7.75 14.88
N ARG A 12 2.44 -7.56 14.78
CA ARG A 12 3.14 -6.48 15.49
C ARG A 12 2.71 -5.12 15.00
N LEU A 13 2.48 -5.00 13.70
CA LEU A 13 1.91 -3.79 13.12
C LEU A 13 0.48 -3.55 13.63
N ALA A 14 -0.34 -4.60 13.75
CA ALA A 14 -1.66 -4.50 14.36
C ALA A 14 -1.58 -4.04 15.82
N GLU A 15 -0.72 -4.63 16.65
CA GLU A 15 -0.47 -4.20 18.04
C GLU A 15 -0.11 -2.71 18.13
N PHE A 16 0.76 -2.25 17.22
CA PHE A 16 1.13 -0.84 17.13
C PHE A 16 -0.08 0.05 16.81
N LEU A 17 -0.88 -0.32 15.80
CA LEU A 17 -2.05 0.45 15.39
C LEU A 17 -3.16 0.45 16.45
N GLU A 18 -3.30 -0.62 17.24
CA GLU A 18 -4.23 -0.65 18.38
C GLU A 18 -3.74 0.23 19.54
N ARG A 19 -2.42 0.22 19.82
CA ARG A 19 -1.82 1.05 20.86
C ARG A 19 -1.89 2.55 20.54
N PHE A 20 -1.77 2.91 19.26
CA PHE A 20 -1.77 4.28 18.80
C PHE A 20 -2.96 4.54 17.86
N PRO A 21 -4.15 4.87 18.38
CA PRO A 21 -5.39 4.90 17.59
C PRO A 21 -5.35 5.91 16.43
N ASN A 22 -4.57 6.98 16.57
CA ASN A 22 -4.38 8.02 15.55
C ASN A 22 -3.24 7.71 14.57
N ALA A 23 -2.51 6.60 14.74
CA ALA A 23 -1.40 6.25 13.86
C ALA A 23 -1.92 5.79 12.50
N VAL A 24 -1.17 6.17 11.46
CA VAL A 24 -1.41 5.77 10.08
C VAL A 24 -0.07 5.39 9.47
N VAL A 25 -0.03 4.33 8.68
CA VAL A 25 1.19 3.81 8.06
C VAL A 25 1.08 3.78 6.55
N ASP A 26 2.22 3.73 5.87
CA ASP A 26 2.29 3.55 4.42
C ASP A 26 3.12 2.32 4.05
N THR A 27 2.97 1.83 2.82
CA THR A 27 3.65 0.65 2.28
C THR A 27 5.02 0.91 1.68
N ALA A 28 5.58 2.12 1.81
CA ALA A 28 6.83 2.55 1.18
C ALA A 28 7.93 1.51 1.39
N ALA A 29 8.52 1.00 0.30
CA ALA A 29 9.57 -0.03 0.30
C ALA A 29 9.25 -1.35 1.04
N ARG A 30 7.99 -1.60 1.45
CA ARG A 30 7.61 -2.76 2.28
C ARG A 30 6.69 -3.77 1.59
N MET A 31 6.27 -3.54 0.35
CA MET A 31 5.38 -4.45 -0.38
C MET A 31 5.93 -5.88 -0.49
N ASN A 32 7.23 -6.07 -0.75
CA ASN A 32 7.85 -7.40 -0.81
C ASN A 32 7.76 -8.17 0.52
N HIS A 33 7.81 -7.48 1.66
CA HIS A 33 7.68 -8.12 2.98
C HIS A 33 6.24 -8.59 3.25
N LEU A 34 5.26 -7.81 2.77
CA LEU A 34 3.85 -8.21 2.82
C LEU A 34 3.58 -9.40 1.89
N MET A 35 4.18 -9.43 0.69
CA MET A 35 4.11 -10.56 -0.23
C MET A 35 4.75 -11.81 0.38
N PHE A 36 5.91 -11.67 1.04
CA PHE A 36 6.56 -12.76 1.76
C PHE A 36 5.68 -13.31 2.88
N GLN A 37 5.08 -12.44 3.70
CA GLN A 37 4.13 -12.89 4.72
C GLN A 37 2.89 -13.55 4.10
N ALA A 38 2.40 -13.06 2.97
CA ALA A 38 1.24 -13.64 2.28
C ALA A 38 1.55 -15.00 1.63
N ARG A 39 2.82 -15.27 1.28
CA ARG A 39 3.30 -16.60 0.88
C ARG A 39 3.09 -17.61 2.02
N ASP A 40 3.41 -17.20 3.25
CA ASP A 40 3.37 -18.07 4.43
C ASP A 40 1.97 -18.16 5.05
N ASP A 41 1.23 -17.05 5.06
CA ASP A 41 -0.10 -16.93 5.65
C ASP A 41 -0.93 -15.82 4.97
N TRP A 42 -1.51 -16.17 3.81
CA TRP A 42 -2.30 -15.25 2.99
C TRP A 42 -3.53 -14.68 3.73
N GLU A 43 -4.26 -15.52 4.46
CA GLU A 43 -5.49 -15.12 5.16
C GLU A 43 -5.21 -14.06 6.22
N LYS A 44 -4.08 -14.18 6.93
CA LYS A 44 -3.65 -13.22 7.93
C LYS A 44 -3.31 -11.86 7.33
N VAL A 45 -2.57 -11.82 6.23
CA VAL A 45 -2.24 -10.55 5.56
C VAL A 45 -3.51 -9.90 5.01
N LEU A 46 -4.40 -10.68 4.40
CA LEU A 46 -5.72 -10.19 3.96
C LEU A 46 -6.52 -9.60 5.13
N ALA A 47 -6.63 -10.34 6.24
CA ALA A 47 -7.36 -9.90 7.43
C ALA A 47 -6.79 -8.60 8.00
N PHE A 48 -5.46 -8.43 8.00
CA PHE A 48 -4.81 -7.18 8.40
C PHE A 48 -5.26 -6.00 7.52
N PHE A 49 -5.18 -6.15 6.20
CA PHE A 49 -5.60 -5.08 5.27
C PHE A 49 -7.08 -4.74 5.41
N VAL A 50 -7.96 -5.74 5.55
CA VAL A 50 -9.40 -5.51 5.74
C VAL A 50 -9.67 -4.79 7.06
N ARG A 51 -9.03 -5.22 8.16
CA ARG A 51 -9.24 -4.64 9.49
C ARG A 51 -8.72 -3.21 9.62
N TYR A 52 -7.59 -2.90 9.00
CA TYR A 52 -6.93 -1.60 9.11
C TYR A 52 -6.97 -0.77 7.83
N GLN A 53 -7.92 -1.05 6.94
CA GLN A 53 -8.09 -0.39 5.63
C GLN A 53 -8.11 1.15 5.71
N ASP A 54 -8.61 1.74 6.79
CA ASP A 54 -8.69 3.19 6.97
C ASP A 54 -7.38 3.80 7.52
N ARG A 55 -6.35 2.99 7.79
CA ARG A 55 -5.09 3.39 8.42
C ARG A 55 -3.83 3.00 7.63
N ILE A 56 -4.00 2.58 6.37
CA ILE A 56 -2.92 2.18 5.47
C ILE A 56 -2.95 3.06 4.23
N LEU A 57 -1.80 3.63 3.84
CA LEU A 57 -1.61 4.33 2.58
C LEU A 57 -0.73 3.48 1.65
N TYR A 58 -0.99 3.57 0.35
CA TYR A 58 -0.02 3.12 -0.63
C TYR A 58 1.10 4.16 -0.79
N ALA A 59 2.35 3.69 -0.81
CA ALA A 59 3.52 4.45 -1.24
C ALA A 59 4.54 3.48 -1.85
N SER A 60 5.20 3.90 -2.95
CA SER A 60 6.16 3.06 -3.67
C SER A 60 7.60 3.17 -3.13
N ASP A 61 7.94 4.28 -2.45
CA ASP A 61 9.31 4.68 -2.12
C ASP A 61 10.24 4.82 -3.35
N PHE A 62 9.64 5.06 -4.52
CA PHE A 62 10.42 5.19 -5.75
C PHE A 62 11.11 6.56 -5.83
N PHE A 63 12.40 6.56 -6.17
CA PHE A 63 13.19 7.77 -6.41
C PHE A 63 13.70 7.80 -7.85
N ILE A 64 13.60 8.97 -8.49
CA ILE A 64 14.08 9.18 -9.87
C ILE A 64 15.49 9.78 -9.82
N MET A 65 16.47 9.00 -10.30
CA MET A 65 17.81 9.54 -10.58
C MET A 65 17.77 10.31 -11.93
N PRO A 66 18.25 11.58 -12.00
CA PRO A 66 18.06 12.46 -13.16
C PRO A 66 18.57 11.93 -14.51
N GLN A 67 19.56 11.04 -14.48
CA GLN A 67 20.29 10.61 -15.68
C GLN A 67 19.53 9.66 -16.62
N ASN A 68 18.33 9.17 -16.25
CA ASN A 68 17.55 8.32 -17.14
C ASN A 68 16.04 8.31 -16.82
N ALA A 69 15.35 9.42 -17.10
CA ALA A 69 13.92 9.58 -16.83
C ALA A 69 13.03 8.49 -17.49
N LYS A 70 13.37 8.04 -18.71
CA LYS A 70 12.59 7.01 -19.40
C LYS A 70 12.68 5.65 -18.70
N ARG A 71 13.89 5.25 -18.29
CA ARG A 71 14.07 4.03 -17.50
C ARG A 71 13.38 4.14 -16.14
N ALA A 72 13.51 5.28 -15.47
CA ALA A 72 12.86 5.51 -14.19
C ALA A 72 11.33 5.42 -14.29
N ALA A 73 10.71 5.96 -15.34
CA ALA A 73 9.28 5.83 -15.56
C ALA A 73 8.84 4.37 -15.78
N HIS A 74 9.62 3.61 -16.57
CA HIS A 74 9.36 2.19 -16.78
C HIS A 74 9.47 1.39 -15.48
N ASP A 75 10.50 1.64 -14.68
CA ASP A 75 10.73 0.94 -13.41
C ASP A 75 9.64 1.28 -12.38
N LEU A 76 9.22 2.55 -12.30
CA LEU A 76 8.09 2.98 -11.47
C LEU A 76 6.79 2.29 -11.88
N GLU A 77 6.52 2.23 -13.19
CA GLU A 77 5.31 1.57 -13.71
C GLU A 77 5.31 0.07 -13.38
N ALA A 78 6.47 -0.60 -13.49
CA ALA A 78 6.61 -2.01 -13.14
C ALA A 78 6.34 -2.26 -11.65
N ILE A 79 6.92 -1.44 -10.76
CA ILE A 79 6.67 -1.51 -9.31
C ILE A 79 5.20 -1.29 -9.01
N TRP A 80 4.62 -0.20 -9.54
CA TRP A 80 3.21 0.13 -9.31
C TRP A 80 2.27 -0.98 -9.81
N LYS A 81 2.53 -1.54 -10.99
CA LYS A 81 1.73 -2.65 -11.55
C LYS A 81 1.80 -3.90 -10.69
N ARG A 82 3.01 -4.30 -10.26
CA ARG A 82 3.20 -5.46 -9.38
C ARG A 82 2.42 -5.29 -8.08
N ASP A 83 2.59 -4.15 -7.43
CA ASP A 83 1.95 -3.85 -6.16
C ASP A 83 0.42 -3.79 -6.30
N TRP A 84 -0.07 -3.19 -7.40
CA TRP A 84 -1.51 -3.19 -7.74
C TRP A 84 -2.06 -4.59 -7.95
N ILE A 85 -1.38 -5.46 -8.70
CA ILE A 85 -1.82 -6.84 -8.94
C ILE A 85 -1.86 -7.61 -7.61
N PHE A 86 -0.83 -7.50 -6.79
CA PHE A 86 -0.80 -8.13 -5.47
C PHE A 86 -1.95 -7.69 -4.58
N LEU A 87 -2.31 -6.40 -4.56
CA LEU A 87 -3.41 -5.94 -3.72
C LEU A 87 -4.80 -6.24 -4.31
N SER A 88 -4.98 -6.22 -5.63
CA SER A 88 -6.30 -6.20 -6.28
C SER A 88 -6.76 -7.52 -6.90
N ARG A 89 -5.85 -8.47 -7.14
CA ARG A 89 -6.15 -9.75 -7.80
C ARG A 89 -5.92 -10.91 -6.85
N THR A 90 -6.47 -12.08 -7.19
CA THR A 90 -6.26 -13.35 -6.46
C THR A 90 -5.40 -14.33 -7.27
N GLU A 91 -4.63 -13.82 -8.22
CA GLU A 91 -3.77 -14.63 -9.10
C GLU A 91 -2.53 -15.09 -8.34
N ARG A 92 -1.99 -16.25 -8.75
CA ARG A 92 -0.69 -16.72 -8.25
C ARG A 92 0.42 -15.87 -8.86
N MET A 93 1.34 -15.41 -8.02
CA MET A 93 2.47 -14.55 -8.34
C MET A 93 3.77 -15.19 -7.87
N GLU A 94 4.88 -14.73 -8.45
CA GLU A 94 6.24 -15.12 -8.10
C GLU A 94 7.13 -13.87 -8.09
N THR A 95 8.26 -13.92 -7.39
CA THR A 95 9.28 -12.86 -7.37
C THR A 95 10.67 -13.49 -7.20
N ASP A 96 11.70 -12.77 -7.61
CA ASP A 96 13.10 -13.19 -7.43
C ASP A 96 13.63 -12.89 -6.02
N ASP A 97 12.86 -12.15 -5.20
CA ASP A 97 13.28 -11.72 -3.86
C ASP A 97 13.23 -12.85 -2.81
N PHE A 98 12.42 -13.90 -3.05
CA PHE A 98 12.27 -15.04 -2.16
C PHE A 98 11.69 -16.27 -2.89
N ASP A 99 11.97 -17.46 -2.37
CA ASP A 99 11.47 -18.70 -2.96
C ASP A 99 9.98 -18.93 -2.68
N GLY A 100 9.28 -19.51 -3.64
CA GLY A 100 7.89 -19.95 -3.52
C GLY A 100 6.88 -18.94 -4.04
N GLY A 101 5.80 -19.46 -4.65
CA GLY A 101 4.71 -18.63 -5.17
C GLY A 101 3.77 -18.17 -4.06
N PHE A 102 3.17 -17.01 -4.26
CA PHE A 102 2.18 -16.39 -3.36
C PHE A 102 0.95 -15.98 -4.15
N TYR A 103 -0.13 -15.60 -3.47
CA TYR A 103 -1.35 -15.11 -4.12
C TYR A 103 -1.57 -13.64 -3.79
N GLY A 104 -2.11 -12.90 -4.75
CA GLY A 104 -2.63 -11.56 -4.48
C GLY A 104 -3.81 -11.60 -3.50
N LEU A 105 -4.05 -10.51 -2.78
CA LEU A 105 -5.03 -10.38 -1.71
C LEU A 105 -6.47 -10.25 -2.21
N GLY A 106 -6.69 -9.82 -3.44
CA GLY A 106 -8.04 -9.63 -3.99
C GLY A 106 -8.89 -8.62 -3.21
N LEU A 107 -8.28 -7.54 -2.71
CA LEU A 107 -9.01 -6.48 -2.00
C LEU A 107 -10.07 -5.86 -2.94
N ASN A 108 -11.26 -5.62 -2.40
CA ASN A 108 -12.32 -5.00 -3.19
C ASN A 108 -12.00 -3.52 -3.51
N GLU A 109 -12.74 -2.96 -4.47
CA GLU A 109 -12.53 -1.58 -4.94
C GLU A 109 -12.67 -0.54 -3.82
N GLU A 110 -13.56 -0.79 -2.85
CA GLU A 110 -13.76 0.11 -1.70
C GLU A 110 -12.48 0.25 -0.86
N ILE A 111 -11.85 -0.88 -0.53
CA ILE A 111 -10.60 -0.94 0.25
C ILE A 111 -9.44 -0.37 -0.56
N LEU A 112 -9.34 -0.72 -1.85
CA LEU A 112 -8.28 -0.20 -2.72
C LEU A 112 -8.34 1.32 -2.84
N ARG A 113 -9.53 1.90 -3.02
CA ARG A 113 -9.75 3.35 -3.06
C ARG A 113 -9.31 4.03 -1.75
N LYS A 114 -9.54 3.41 -0.60
CA LYS A 114 -9.03 3.90 0.70
C LYS A 114 -7.52 3.95 0.73
N ILE A 115 -6.87 2.84 0.38
CA ILE A 115 -5.42 2.68 0.45
C ILE A 115 -4.70 3.60 -0.54
N TYR A 116 -5.17 3.69 -1.79
CA TYR A 116 -4.52 4.47 -2.83
C TYR A 116 -4.87 5.96 -2.83
N PHE A 117 -5.98 6.37 -2.21
CA PHE A 117 -6.47 7.74 -2.35
C PHE A 117 -7.04 8.34 -1.07
N GLU A 118 -8.15 7.81 -0.53
CA GLU A 118 -8.91 8.50 0.53
C GLU A 118 -8.14 8.69 1.83
N ASN A 119 -7.32 7.70 2.22
CA ASN A 119 -6.50 7.83 3.41
C ASN A 119 -5.46 8.94 3.25
N ALA A 120 -4.84 9.05 2.07
CA ALA A 120 -3.90 10.13 1.78
C ALA A 120 -4.60 11.49 1.77
N GLN A 121 -5.77 11.59 1.14
CA GLN A 121 -6.59 12.80 1.14
C GLN A 121 -6.92 13.26 2.56
N ARG A 122 -7.37 12.33 3.42
CA ARG A 122 -7.71 12.60 4.81
C ARG A 122 -6.48 13.01 5.64
N VAL A 123 -5.36 12.29 5.52
CA VAL A 123 -4.15 12.53 6.32
C VAL A 123 -3.46 13.83 5.94
N PHE A 124 -3.28 14.08 4.64
CA PHE A 124 -2.59 15.27 4.14
C PHE A 124 -3.51 16.47 3.95
N LYS A 125 -4.81 16.33 4.25
CA LYS A 125 -5.83 17.37 4.06
C LYS A 125 -5.83 17.90 2.62
N LEU A 126 -5.67 17.00 1.65
CA LEU A 126 -5.71 17.36 0.24
C LEU A 126 -7.14 17.85 -0.07
N TYR A 127 -7.24 18.94 -0.82
CA TYR A 127 -8.52 19.58 -1.12
C TYR A 127 -9.52 18.56 -1.68
N SER A 128 -10.75 18.55 -1.14
CA SER A 128 -11.91 18.03 -1.87
C SER A 128 -12.30 19.06 -2.92
N ALA A 129 -12.67 18.60 -4.12
CA ALA A 129 -13.07 19.46 -5.24
C ALA A 129 -14.30 20.36 -4.94
N GLU A 130 -14.91 20.25 -3.76
CA GLU A 130 -16.06 21.05 -3.34
C GLU A 130 -15.71 22.47 -2.86
N LYS A 131 -14.42 22.85 -2.79
CA LYS A 131 -13.99 24.22 -2.43
C LYS A 131 -13.53 25.10 -3.58
N VAL A 132 -13.78 24.70 -4.84
CA VAL A 132 -13.62 25.57 -6.02
C VAL A 132 -15.00 25.89 -6.61
N GLY A 133 -15.90 26.37 -5.77
CA GLY A 133 -17.17 26.96 -6.16
C GLY A 133 -17.45 28.08 -5.18
N MET A 134 -17.70 29.29 -5.69
CA MET A 134 -17.93 30.53 -4.96
C MET A 134 -16.66 31.32 -4.56
N ALA A 135 -15.94 31.80 -5.58
CA ALA A 135 -15.54 33.20 -5.54
C ALA A 135 -16.67 34.00 -6.19
N HIS A 136 -17.29 34.84 -5.36
CA HIS A 136 -18.43 35.68 -5.64
C HIS A 136 -18.09 36.85 -6.57
N VAL A 137 -19.08 37.19 -7.41
CA VAL A 137 -19.43 38.51 -8.01
C VAL A 137 -18.41 39.17 -8.92
#